data_AF-R6DAN6-F1
#
_entry.id   AF-R6DAN6-F1
#
_cell.length_a   1.000
_cell.length_b   1.000
_cell.length_c   1.000
_cell.angle_alpha   90.00
_cell.angle_beta   90.00
_cell.angle_gamma   90.00
#
_symmetry.space_group_name_H-M   'P 1'
#
loop_
_entity.id
_entity.type
_entity.pdbx_description
1 polymer ?
#
loop_
_entity_poly.entity_id
_entity_poly.type
_entity_poly.pdbx_seq_one_letter_code
_entity_poly.pdbx_strand_id
1 'polypeptide(L)' 'MARPIKETPVLTGKDAKRFAEKMANLKPESKEEKEAAKKVYEKFKAIASFTL' A
#
# COMPACT_ATOMS: atom_id res chain seq x y z
N MET A 1 -6.73 11.49 23.47
CA MET A 1 -7.45 12.31 22.46
C MET A 1 -6.87 11.98 21.09
N ALA A 2 -7.70 11.71 20.09
CA ALA A 2 -7.22 11.49 18.72
C ALA A 2 -6.65 12.80 18.17
N ARG A 3 -5.48 12.73 17.53
CA ARG A 3 -4.92 13.90 16.84
C ARG A 3 -5.77 14.22 15.61
N PRO A 4 -6.00 15.50 15.28
CA PRO A 4 -6.71 15.88 14.05
C PRO A 4 -6.02 15.27 12.83
N ILE A 5 -6.82 14.71 11.92
CA ILE A 5 -6.31 14.19 10.64
C ILE A 5 -5.98 15.39 9.76
N LYS A 6 -4.76 15.43 9.21
CA LYS A 6 -4.37 16.47 8.25
C LYS A 6 -5.05 16.22 6.91
N GLU A 7 -5.33 17.30 6.19
CA GLU A 7 -5.83 17.25 4.82
C GLU A 7 -4.88 16.45 3.91
N THR A 8 -5.45 15.69 2.99
CA THR A 8 -4.67 14.95 1.99
C THR A 8 -3.97 15.94 1.05
N PRO A 9 -2.63 15.84 0.88
CA PRO A 9 -1.92 16.75 0.01
C PRO A 9 -2.29 16.55 -1.46
N VAL A 10 -2.41 17.66 -2.20
CA VAL A 10 -2.66 17.65 -3.65
C VAL A 10 -1.34 17.55 -4.40
N LEU A 11 -1.18 16.53 -5.25
CA LEU A 11 -0.02 16.40 -6.13
C LEU A 11 -0.12 17.40 -7.29
N THR A 12 0.97 18.10 -7.58
CA THR A 12 1.04 19.08 -8.69
C THR A 12 2.29 18.88 -9.54
N GLY A 13 2.33 19.53 -10.71
CA GLY A 13 3.51 19.54 -11.57
C GLY A 13 3.94 18.16 -12.09
N LYS A 14 5.24 17.85 -11.96
CA LYS A 14 5.83 16.61 -12.47
C LYS A 14 5.34 15.37 -11.72
N ASP A 15 5.06 15.50 -10.44
CA ASP A 15 4.63 14.36 -9.61
C ASP A 15 3.18 13.98 -9.89
N ALA A 16 2.32 14.96 -10.20
CA ALA A 16 0.96 14.69 -10.69
C ALA A 16 0.98 13.87 -11.99
N LYS A 17 1.87 14.22 -12.94
CA LYS A 17 2.03 13.48 -14.20
C LYS A 17 2.50 12.05 -13.98
N ARG A 18 3.56 11.86 -13.17
CA ARG A 18 4.09 10.53 -12.82
C ARG A 18 3.04 9.66 -12.14
N PHE A 19 2.23 10.25 -11.25
CA PHE A 19 1.15 9.54 -10.60
C PHE A 19 0.09 9.07 -11.60
N ALA A 20 -0.38 9.96 -12.48
CA ALA A 20 -1.34 9.60 -13.53
C ALA A 20 -0.81 8.52 -14.48
N GLU A 21 0.46 8.61 -14.89
CA GLU A 21 1.12 7.61 -15.74
C GLU A 21 1.21 6.22 -15.07
N LYS A 22 1.52 6.18 -13.78
CA LYS A 22 1.53 4.94 -12.98
C LYS A 22 0.14 4.34 -12.82
N MET A 23 -0.87 5.18 -12.62
CA MET A 23 -2.27 4.75 -12.53
C MET A 23 -2.81 4.22 -13.85
N ALA A 24 -2.41 4.81 -14.99
CA ALA A 24 -2.78 4.31 -16.30
C ALA A 24 -2.07 2.99 -16.65
N ASN A 25 -0.85 2.79 -16.16
CA ASN A 25 -0.04 1.60 -16.42
C ASN A 25 0.16 0.76 -15.16
N LEU A 26 -0.94 0.25 -14.61
CA LEU A 26 -0.89 -0.67 -13.46
C LEU A 26 -0.14 -1.94 -13.86
N LYS A 27 1.13 -2.02 -13.46
CA LYS A 27 1.90 -3.25 -13.57
C LYS A 27 1.39 -4.21 -12.50
N PRO A 28 0.79 -5.36 -12.87
CA PRO A 28 0.47 -6.36 -11.88
C PRO A 28 1.77 -6.81 -11.21
N GLU A 29 1.73 -6.96 -9.88
CA GLU A 29 2.84 -7.54 -9.14
C GLU A 29 3.23 -8.89 -9.73
N SER A 30 4.53 -9.15 -9.76
CA SER A 30 5.07 -10.43 -10.20
C SER A 30 4.57 -11.56 -9.29
N LYS A 31 4.59 -12.80 -9.79
CA LYS A 31 4.19 -13.97 -8.99
C LYS A 31 5.08 -14.11 -7.74
N GLU A 32 6.37 -13.80 -7.87
CA GLU A 32 7.36 -13.86 -6.79
C GLU A 32 7.05 -12.86 -5.67
N GLU A 33 6.73 -11.60 -6.02
CA GLU A 33 6.35 -10.58 -5.04
C GLU A 33 5.08 -10.96 -4.28
N LYS A 34 4.07 -11.51 -4.99
CA LYS A 34 2.83 -11.98 -4.38
C LYS A 34 3.06 -13.13 -3.40
N GLU A 35 3.91 -14.08 -3.76
CA GLU A 35 4.26 -15.20 -2.86
C GLU A 35 5.05 -14.72 -1.64
N ALA A 36 5.98 -13.79 -1.83
CA ALA A 36 6.73 -13.18 -0.72
C ALA A 36 5.78 -12.46 0.25
N ALA A 37 4.88 -11.62 -0.27
CA ALA A 37 3.87 -10.92 0.53
C ALA A 37 2.97 -11.91 1.30
N LYS A 38 2.52 -13.00 0.64
CA LYS A 38 1.71 -14.03 1.28
C LYS A 38 2.45 -14.74 2.41
N LYS A 39 3.72 -15.11 2.20
CA LYS A 39 4.56 -15.72 3.25
C LYS A 39 4.72 -14.81 4.46
N VAL A 40 4.91 -13.52 4.23
CA VAL A 40 5.03 -12.52 5.30
C VAL A 40 3.71 -12.38 6.05
N TYR A 41 2.59 -12.27 5.33
CA TYR A 41 1.25 -12.20 5.92
C TYR A 41 0.96 -13.40 6.83
N GLU A 42 1.19 -14.63 6.36
CA GLU A 42 0.93 -15.84 7.16
C GLU A 42 1.80 -15.90 8.43
N LYS A 43 3.07 -15.46 8.35
CA LYS A 43 3.96 -15.36 9.53
C LYS A 43 3.38 -14.42 10.59
N PHE A 44 2.96 -13.22 10.19
CA PHE A 44 2.41 -12.25 11.14
C PHE A 44 1.03 -12.67 11.66
N LYS A 45 0.20 -13.26 10.81
CA LYS A 45 -1.11 -13.80 11.19
C LYS A 45 -0.99 -14.89 12.25
N ALA A 46 0.00 -15.78 12.15
CA ALA A 46 0.21 -16.85 13.12
C ALA A 46 0.63 -16.33 14.52
N ILE A 47 1.25 -15.15 14.58
CA ILE A 47 1.76 -14.54 15.83
C ILE A 47 0.72 -13.56 16.42
N ALA A 48 -0.19 -13.03 15.59
CA ALA A 48 -1.19 -12.08 16.02
C ALA A 48 -2.34 -12.77 16.79
N SER A 49 -2.50 -12.44 18.06
CA SER A 49 -3.70 -12.76 18.83
C SER A 49 -4.76 -11.68 18.59
N PHE A 50 -5.71 -11.94 17.71
CA PHE A 50 -6.88 -11.09 17.55
C PHE A 50 -7.90 -11.48 18.64
N THR A 51 -7.78 -10.90 19.84
CA THR A 51 -8.87 -10.91 20.81
C THR A 51 -9.99 -10.03 20.29
N LEU A 52 -11.17 -10.64 20.07
CA LEU A 52 -12.43 -9.97 19.73
C LEU A 52 -12.99 -9.20 20.92
#